data_AF-A0A0K6GZJ4-F1
#
_entry.id   AF-A0A0K6GZJ4-F1
#
_cell.length_a   1.000
_cell.length_b   1.000
_cell.length_c   1.000
_cell.angle_alpha   90.00
_cell.angle_beta   90.00
_cell.angle_gamma   90.00
#
_symmetry.space_group_name_H-M   'P 1'
#
loop_
_entity.id
_entity.type
_entity.pdbx_description
1 polymer ?
#
loop_
_entity_poly.entity_id
_entity_poly.type
_entity_poly.pdbx_seq_one_letter_code
_entity_poly.pdbx_strand_id
1 'polypeptide(L)'
;MSADNHQEGSEQRRKGRKISLYNGHEKLSDLGVPKTESNHAALSRAIHELRRSPILTHAEFRDRKGKVWNIPRSASFIKRLQIALFAD
;
A
#
# COMPACT_ATOMS: atom_id res chain seq x y z
N MET A 1 3.97 -34.58 -3.47
CA MET A 1 4.56 -33.34 -4.03
C MET A 1 3.61 -32.22 -3.68
N SER A 2 4.02 -31.39 -2.71
CA SER A 2 3.19 -30.40 -2.04
C SER A 2 2.85 -29.24 -2.99
N ALA A 3 1.56 -28.98 -3.17
CA ALA A 3 1.09 -27.71 -3.71
C ALA A 3 1.11 -26.69 -2.57
N ASP A 4 2.04 -25.73 -2.63
CA ASP A 4 2.07 -24.56 -1.75
C ASP A 4 0.85 -23.70 -2.06
N ASN A 5 -0.21 -23.97 -1.30
CA ASN A 5 -1.48 -23.26 -1.30
C ASN A 5 -1.27 -21.93 -0.56
N HIS A 6 -0.75 -20.91 -1.26
CA HIS A 6 -0.67 -19.56 -0.71
C HIS A 6 -2.08 -19.03 -0.46
N GLN A 7 -2.41 -18.92 0.83
CA GLN A 7 -3.71 -18.56 1.36
C GLN A 7 -4.19 -17.18 0.85
N GLU A 8 -5.09 -17.18 -0.14
CA GLU A 8 -6.04 -16.09 -0.37
C GLU A 8 -7.16 -16.19 0.68
N GLY A 9 -6.81 -15.95 1.94
CA GLY A 9 -7.71 -16.14 3.08
C GLY A 9 -7.79 -14.91 3.97
N SER A 10 -8.96 -14.26 3.96
CA SER A 10 -9.50 -13.39 5.03
C SER A 10 -9.01 -11.93 5.09
N GLU A 11 -9.66 -11.02 4.36
CA GLU A 11 -9.68 -9.60 4.78
C GLU A 11 -10.97 -8.85 4.39
N GLN A 12 -12.09 -9.56 4.39
CA GLN A 12 -13.42 -8.97 4.20
C GLN A 12 -14.08 -8.62 5.55
N ARG A 13 -13.29 -8.17 6.53
CA ARG A 13 -13.77 -7.66 7.83
C ARG A 13 -13.18 -6.28 8.07
N ARG A 14 -14.03 -5.25 7.89
CA ARG A 14 -13.77 -3.80 8.01
C ARG A 14 -12.71 -3.30 7.02
N LYS A 15 -13.14 -2.80 5.85
CA LYS A 15 -12.29 -2.15 4.83
C LYS A 15 -11.65 -0.86 5.39
N GLY A 16 -10.68 -1.03 6.27
CA GLY A 16 -9.75 0.02 6.66
C GLY A 16 -8.78 0.30 5.52
N ARG A 17 -8.20 1.49 5.56
CA ARG A 17 -7.10 1.83 4.66
C ARG A 17 -5.90 0.95 4.97
N LYS A 18 -5.14 0.61 3.94
CA LYS A 18 -4.03 -0.33 4.02
C LYS A 18 -2.95 0.06 3.01
N ILE A 19 -1.69 -0.14 3.37
CA ILE A 19 -0.56 -0.02 2.45
C ILE A 19 0.04 -1.41 2.29
N SER A 20 0.06 -1.95 1.09
CA SER A 20 0.71 -3.21 0.76
C SER A 20 2.03 -2.92 0.05
N LEU A 21 3.11 -3.61 0.43
CA LEU A 21 4.47 -3.41 -0.07
C LEU A 21 4.86 -4.59 -0.97
N TYR A 22 5.46 -4.29 -2.12
CA TYR A 22 5.72 -5.29 -3.16
C TYR A 22 7.17 -5.30 -3.65
N ASN A 23 7.63 -6.48 -4.07
CA ASN A 23 8.81 -6.70 -4.91
C ASN A 23 8.36 -7.32 -6.23
N GLY A 24 8.42 -6.57 -7.32
CA GLY A 24 7.85 -6.99 -8.60
C GLY A 24 6.35 -7.30 -8.46
N HIS A 25 5.96 -8.57 -8.62
CA HIS A 25 4.58 -9.04 -8.46
C HIS A 25 4.31 -9.66 -7.08
N GLU A 26 5.34 -9.85 -6.26
CA GLU A 26 5.25 -10.50 -4.97
C GLU A 26 4.91 -9.47 -3.88
N LYS A 27 3.86 -9.74 -3.10
CA LYS A 27 3.51 -8.94 -1.93
C LYS A 27 4.35 -9.38 -0.73
N LEU A 28 5.13 -8.47 -0.18
CA LEU A 28 6.04 -8.75 0.92
C LEU A 28 5.46 -8.41 2.29
N SER A 29 4.67 -7.34 2.39
CA SER A 29 4.16 -6.88 3.68
C SER A 29 2.91 -6.03 3.54
N ASP A 30 2.19 -5.91 4.65
CA ASP A 30 0.92 -5.20 4.79
C ASP A 30 0.98 -4.28 6.02
N LEU A 31 0.76 -2.99 5.81
CA LEU A 31 0.73 -1.97 6.85
C LEU A 31 -0.68 -1.44 7.01
N GLY A 32 -1.22 -1.54 8.23
CA GLY A 32 -2.48 -0.89 8.57
C GLY A 32 -2.35 0.63 8.58
N VAL A 33 -3.38 1.33 8.10
CA VAL A 33 -3.48 2.80 8.15
C VAL A 33 -4.63 3.17 9.09
N PRO A 34 -4.33 3.63 10.33
CA PRO A 34 -5.34 4.02 11.31
C PRO A 34 -6.26 5.11 10.76
N LYS A 35 -7.53 5.15 11.19
CA LYS A 35 -8.50 6.16 10.72
C LYS A 35 -8.08 7.61 10.98
N THR A 36 -7.32 7.82 12.05
CA THR A 36 -6.79 9.12 12.47
C THR A 36 -5.59 9.59 11.62
N GLU A 37 -4.91 8.69 10.91
CA GLU A 37 -3.78 9.03 10.06
C GLU A 37 -4.26 9.74 8.78
N SER A 38 -3.71 10.90 8.42
CA SER A 38 -4.06 11.56 7.16
C SER A 38 -3.53 10.76 5.96
N ASN A 39 -4.13 10.92 4.78
CA ASN A 39 -3.61 10.29 3.56
C ASN A 39 -2.16 10.72 3.29
N HIS A 40 -1.84 11.99 3.55
CA HIS A 40 -0.47 12.50 3.40
C HIS A 40 0.53 11.76 4.31
N ALA A 41 0.20 11.55 5.59
CA ALA A 41 1.06 10.83 6.52
C ALA A 41 1.25 9.36 6.09
N ALA A 42 0.16 8.70 5.70
CA ALA A 42 0.19 7.32 5.19
C ALA A 42 1.08 7.19 3.94
N LEU A 43 0.94 8.11 2.98
CA LEU A 43 1.76 8.15 1.76
C LEU A 43 3.23 8.45 2.07
N SER A 44 3.51 9.36 2.99
CA SER A 44 4.87 9.67 3.43
C SER A 44 5.55 8.44 4.03
N ARG A 45 4.83 7.68 4.85
CA ARG A 45 5.29 6.41 5.43
C ARG A 45 5.54 5.35 4.36
N ALA A 46 4.64 5.19 3.40
CA ALA A 46 4.85 4.27 2.27
C ALA A 46 6.12 4.62 1.47
N ILE A 47 6.33 5.90 1.17
CA ILE A 47 7.52 6.38 0.45
C ILE A 47 8.80 6.21 1.29
N HIS A 48 8.71 6.42 2.60
CA HIS A 48 9.84 6.18 3.49
C HIS A 48 10.26 4.71 3.46
N GLU A 49 9.32 3.77 3.58
CA GLU A 49 9.59 2.32 3.49
C GLU A 49 10.17 1.94 2.13
N LEU A 50 9.57 2.45 1.05
CA LEU A 50 10.08 2.24 -0.30
C LEU A 50 11.53 2.73 -0.43
N ARG A 51 11.88 3.91 0.11
CA ARG A 51 13.25 4.41 0.04
C ARG A 51 14.22 3.62 0.91
N ARG A 52 13.78 3.21 2.09
CA ARG A 52 14.59 2.47 3.07
C ARG A 52 14.97 1.08 2.56
N SER A 53 14.06 0.41 1.87
CA SER A 53 14.27 -0.97 1.42
C SER A 53 14.48 -1.04 -0.10
N PRO A 54 15.66 -1.46 -0.60
CA PRO A 54 15.95 -1.52 -2.04
C PRO A 54 15.18 -2.65 -2.75
N ILE A 55 14.73 -3.67 -2.02
CA ILE A 55 13.94 -4.77 -2.59
C ILE A 55 12.50 -4.38 -2.91
N LEU A 56 12.01 -3.27 -2.35
CA LEU A 56 10.65 -2.81 -2.62
C LEU A 56 10.61 -2.02 -3.94
N THR A 57 9.77 -2.48 -4.86
CA THR A 57 9.57 -1.84 -6.17
C THR A 57 8.46 -0.81 -6.13
N HIS A 58 7.37 -1.10 -5.40
CA HIS A 58 6.23 -0.22 -5.25
C HIS A 58 5.40 -0.56 -4.01
N ALA A 59 4.50 0.35 -3.68
CA ALA A 59 3.47 0.15 -2.67
C ALA A 59 2.08 0.35 -3.29
N GLU A 60 1.09 -0.32 -2.73
CA GLU A 60 -0.31 -0.14 -3.07
C GLU A 60 -1.06 0.41 -1.86
N PHE A 61 -1.66 1.59 -2.03
CA PHE A 61 -2.51 2.18 -1.00
C PHE A 61 -3.96 1.87 -1.31
N ARG A 62 -4.59 1.05 -0.47
CA ARG A 62 -6.03 0.78 -0.51
C ARG A 62 -6.76 1.82 0.35
N ASP A 63 -7.69 2.53 -0.26
CA ASP A 63 -8.52 3.51 0.43
C ASP A 63 -9.72 2.86 1.15
N ARG A 64 -10.55 3.66 1.84
CA ARG A 64 -11.71 3.15 2.60
C ARG A 64 -12.79 2.55 1.70
N LYS A 65 -12.89 3.02 0.47
CA LYS A 65 -13.80 2.48 -0.55
C LYS A 65 -13.25 1.20 -1.19
N GLY A 66 -11.99 0.87 -0.94
CA GLY A 66 -11.31 -0.30 -1.46
C GLY A 66 -10.66 -0.05 -2.82
N LYS A 67 -10.59 1.20 -3.29
CA LYS A 67 -9.83 1.55 -4.49
C LYS A 67 -8.34 1.50 -4.16
N VAL A 68 -7.58 0.93 -5.09
CA VAL A 68 -6.14 0.72 -4.93
C VAL A 68 -5.38 1.77 -5.74
N TRP A 69 -4.43 2.42 -5.08
CA TRP A 69 -3.58 3.46 -5.64
C TRP A 69 -2.14 2.96 -5.67
N ASN A 70 -1.59 2.76 -6.87
CA ASN A 70 -0.21 2.31 -7.04
C ASN A 70 0.78 3.48 -6.83
N ILE A 71 1.72 3.28 -5.92
CA ILE A 71 2.77 4.21 -5.51
C ILE A 71 4.13 3.60 -5.88
N PRO A 72 4.65 3.90 -7.09
CA PRO A 72 5.98 3.43 -7.48
C PRO A 72 7.05 4.12 -6.64
N ARG A 73 8.23 3.51 -6.52
CA ARG A 73 9.41 4.10 -5.84
C ARG A 73 9.75 5.50 -6.38
N SER A 74 9.57 5.71 -7.68
CA SER A 74 9.80 6.98 -8.40
C SER A 74 8.60 7.94 -8.39
N ALA A 75 7.57 7.68 -7.58
CA ALA A 75 6.36 8.51 -7.54
C ALA A 75 6.71 9.99 -7.32
N SER A 76 6.34 10.81 -8.31
CA SER A 76 6.52 12.25 -8.26
C SER A 76 5.67 12.87 -7.15
N PHE A 77 6.06 14.06 -6.71
CA PHE A 77 5.29 14.81 -5.71
C PHE A 77 3.83 15.02 -6.16
N ILE A 78 3.60 15.28 -7.46
CA ILE A 78 2.27 15.48 -8.04
C ILE A 78 1.41 14.21 -7.91
N LYS A 79 1.95 13.03 -8.25
CA LYS A 79 1.22 11.76 -8.12
C LYS A 79 0.85 11.49 -6.65
N ARG A 80 1.76 11.80 -5.72
CA ARG A 80 1.48 11.68 -4.27
C ARG A 80 0.37 12.63 -3.83
N LEU A 81 0.40 13.87 -4.31
CA LEU A 81 -0.62 14.87 -4.00
C LEU A 81 -1.99 14.46 -4.56
N GLN A 82 -2.02 13.94 -5.79
CA GLN A 82 -3.25 13.39 -6.39
C GLN A 82 -3.86 12.30 -5.51
N ILE A 83 -3.06 11.31 -5.07
CA ILE A 83 -3.57 10.25 -4.19
C ILE A 83 -4.03 10.84 -2.85
N ALA A 84 -3.28 11.78 -2.28
CA ALA A 84 -3.64 12.41 -1.01
C ALA A 84 -5.00 13.10 -1.05
N LEU A 85 -5.31 13.77 -2.17
CA LEU A 85 -6.53 14.56 -2.36
C LEU A 85 -7.73 13.70 -2.80
N PHE A 86 -7.53 12.64 -3.58
CA PHE A 86 -8.62 11.88 -4.19
C PHE A 86 -8.91 10.52 -3.54
N ALA A 87 -8.07 10.05 -2.60
CA ALA A 87 -8.33 8.82 -1.87
C ALA A 87 -9.27 9.07 -0.67
N ASP A 88 -10.18 8.14 -0.45
CA ASP A 88 -11.23 8.22 0.60
C ASP A 88 -10.82 7.62 1.96
#